data_AF-A0A947JSB8-F1
#
_entry.id   AF-A0A947JSB8-F1
#
_cell.length_a   1.000
_cell.length_b   1.000
_cell.length_c   1.000
_cell.angle_alpha   90.00
_cell.angle_beta   90.00
_cell.angle_gamma   90.00
#
_symmetry.space_group_name_H-M   'P 1'
#
loop_
_entity.id
_entity.type
_entity.pdbx_description
1 polymer ?
#
loop_
_entity_poly.entity_id
_entity_poly.type
_entity_poly.pdbx_seq_one_letter_code
_entity_poly.pdbx_strand_id
1 'polypeptide(L)'
;MRFSKRISFLILLSSFLFSVHGMAGQFQDVQQAEKTTQRGNEILIASNGFYHAQEEVLASLSPGERKWYHRFQEGIPLFDGWKKITQAVVEKFPEHEREKRLAAMQALGVKIGYEWSRDNRVRRVNTDMLRAWGKDLRKAGAESHVQLANVLYKIDSEMNTLLHLE
;
A
#
# COMPACT_ATOMS: atom_id res chain seq x y z
N MET A 1 0.69 -9.18 -30.45
CA MET A 1 -0.25 -8.54 -29.49
C MET A 1 -0.12 -9.19 -28.11
N ARG A 2 0.55 -8.56 -27.12
CA ARG A 2 0.69 -9.06 -25.73
C ARG A 2 0.33 -8.00 -24.67
N PHE A 3 -0.57 -7.07 -25.01
CA PHE A 3 -0.91 -5.91 -24.18
C PHE A 3 -2.08 -6.13 -23.19
N SER A 4 -2.86 -7.21 -23.32
CA SER A 4 -4.19 -7.29 -22.70
C SER A 4 -4.20 -7.61 -21.19
N LYS A 5 -3.32 -8.47 -20.67
CA LYS A 5 -3.48 -9.00 -19.29
C LYS A 5 -3.07 -8.07 -18.14
N ARG A 6 -2.24 -7.04 -18.41
CA ARG A 6 -1.73 -6.11 -17.37
C ARG A 6 -2.63 -4.89 -17.17
N ILE A 7 -3.40 -4.50 -18.20
CA ILE A 7 -4.30 -3.33 -18.15
C ILE A 7 -5.62 -3.68 -17.45
N SER A 8 -6.12 -4.92 -17.61
CA SER A 8 -7.35 -5.41 -16.94
C SER A 8 -7.27 -5.43 -15.40
N PHE A 9 -6.07 -5.32 -14.83
CA PHE A 9 -5.82 -5.32 -13.39
C PHE A 9 -6.19 -3.99 -12.73
N LEU A 10 -5.67 -2.90 -13.30
CA LEU A 10 -5.76 -1.56 -12.73
C LEU A 10 -7.25 -1.09 -12.65
N ILE A 11 -8.14 -1.67 -13.48
CA ILE A 11 -9.61 -1.42 -13.55
C ILE A 11 -10.34 -1.54 -12.23
N LEU A 12 -9.90 -2.43 -11.35
CA LEU A 12 -10.80 -2.90 -10.32
C LEU A 12 -10.58 -2.22 -8.97
N LEU A 13 -9.50 -1.47 -8.73
CA LEU A 13 -9.28 -0.83 -7.41
C LEU A 13 -9.88 0.59 -7.25
N SER A 14 -10.33 1.26 -8.32
CA SER A 14 -10.58 2.72 -8.30
C SER A 14 -11.88 3.20 -7.64
N SER A 15 -12.72 2.32 -7.08
CA SER A 15 -14.06 2.71 -6.59
C SER A 15 -14.10 3.01 -5.07
N PHE A 16 -13.02 3.55 -4.49
CA PHE A 16 -12.84 3.56 -3.02
C PHE A 16 -13.27 4.84 -2.28
N LEU A 17 -13.82 5.85 -2.94
CA LEU A 17 -14.02 7.17 -2.32
C LEU A 17 -15.48 7.40 -1.92
N PHE A 18 -15.79 7.45 -0.61
CA PHE A 18 -16.82 8.35 -0.04
C PHE A 18 -16.67 8.51 1.49
N SER A 19 -16.65 9.79 1.90
CA SER A 19 -16.98 10.44 3.19
C SER A 19 -16.26 10.07 4.51
N VAL A 20 -15.72 11.08 5.21
CA VAL A 20 -16.39 11.83 6.31
C VAL A 20 -15.50 12.97 6.87
N HIS A 21 -16.11 14.13 7.15
CA HIS A 21 -15.60 15.31 7.88
C HIS A 21 -15.78 15.16 9.41
N GLY A 22 -14.92 15.77 10.24
CA GLY A 22 -15.23 16.01 11.66
C GLY A 22 -14.06 16.62 12.45
N MET A 23 -14.35 17.66 13.25
CA MET A 23 -13.42 18.61 13.87
C MET A 23 -13.24 18.46 15.40
N ALA A 24 -12.15 19.05 15.88
CA ALA A 24 -11.92 19.76 17.16
C ALA A 24 -11.69 18.99 18.48
N GLY A 25 -10.72 19.52 19.26
CA GLY A 25 -10.56 19.27 20.70
C GLY A 25 -9.10 19.40 21.18
N GLN A 26 -8.86 20.16 22.25
CA GLN A 26 -7.58 20.83 22.59
C GLN A 26 -7.07 20.41 23.99
N PHE A 27 -5.74 20.49 24.18
CA PHE A 27 -4.95 20.49 25.44
C PHE A 27 -4.67 19.17 26.22
N GLN A 28 -3.49 18.60 25.99
CA GLN A 28 -2.62 17.93 26.98
C GLN A 28 -1.17 18.31 26.61
N ASP A 29 -0.46 19.14 27.38
CA ASP A 29 0.64 19.94 26.81
C ASP A 29 2.07 19.66 27.33
N VAL A 30 2.32 18.56 28.06
CA VAL A 30 3.70 18.23 28.48
C VAL A 30 4.07 16.77 28.24
N GLN A 31 3.18 15.82 28.52
CA GLN A 31 3.39 14.40 28.14
C GLN A 31 3.24 14.15 26.64
N GLN A 32 2.54 15.05 25.95
CA GLN A 32 2.35 15.00 24.51
C GLN A 32 3.64 15.38 23.78
N ALA A 33 4.46 16.28 24.32
CA ALA A 33 5.68 16.76 23.66
C ALA A 33 6.75 15.67 23.53
N GLU A 34 6.95 14.85 24.57
CA GLU A 34 7.88 13.72 24.54
C GLU A 34 7.38 12.58 23.65
N LYS A 35 6.08 12.25 23.73
CA LYS A 35 5.43 11.31 22.80
C LYS A 35 5.49 11.79 21.35
N THR A 36 5.32 13.09 21.10
CA THR A 36 5.36 13.67 19.75
C THR A 36 6.79 13.68 19.21
N THR A 37 7.80 13.85 20.08
CA THR A 37 9.22 13.81 19.70
C THR A 37 9.68 12.38 19.41
N GLN A 38 9.31 11.41 20.25
CA GLN A 38 9.61 9.99 20.00
C GLN A 38 8.88 9.47 18.76
N ARG A 39 7.60 9.80 18.61
CA ARG A 39 6.83 9.52 17.38
C ARG A 39 7.49 10.17 16.16
N GLY A 40 7.93 11.42 16.26
CA GLY A 40 8.66 12.12 15.19
C GLY A 40 9.94 11.40 14.74
N ASN A 41 10.72 10.87 15.68
CA ASN A 41 11.94 10.12 15.35
C ASN A 41 11.64 8.74 14.77
N GLU A 42 10.65 8.03 15.29
CA GLU A 42 10.19 6.76 14.71
C GLU A 42 9.67 6.94 13.27
N ILE A 43 8.96 8.03 12.99
CA ILE A 43 8.51 8.42 11.65
C ILE A 43 9.70 8.61 10.71
N LEU A 44 10.72 9.36 11.14
CA LEU A 44 11.90 9.63 10.31
C LEU A 44 12.69 8.36 10.01
N ILE A 45 12.83 7.46 10.99
CA ILE A 45 13.53 6.18 10.79
C ILE A 45 12.73 5.26 9.86
N ALA A 46 11.42 5.11 10.08
CA ALA A 46 10.56 4.27 9.25
C ALA A 46 10.46 4.79 7.80
N SER A 47 10.35 6.10 7.63
CA SER A 47 10.31 6.71 6.30
C SER A 47 11.66 6.61 5.59
N ASN A 48 12.80 6.87 6.26
CA ASN A 48 14.12 6.67 5.66
C ASN A 48 14.36 5.21 5.25
N GLY A 49 14.02 4.25 6.12
CA GLY A 49 14.11 2.83 5.80
C GLY A 49 13.26 2.45 4.57
N PHE A 50 12.07 3.03 4.45
CA PHE A 50 11.21 2.85 3.28
C PHE A 50 11.82 3.44 1.99
N TYR A 51 12.35 4.67 2.03
CA TYR A 51 12.93 5.31 0.86
C TYR A 51 14.16 4.55 0.35
N HIS A 52 15.04 4.09 1.25
CA HIS A 52 16.18 3.25 0.88
C HIS A 52 15.74 1.92 0.26
N ALA A 53 14.79 1.22 0.87
CA ALA A 53 14.27 -0.03 0.32
C ALA A 53 13.65 0.16 -1.07
N GLN A 54 12.94 1.27 -1.30
CA GLN A 54 12.38 1.59 -2.61
C GLN A 54 13.47 1.88 -3.64
N GLU A 55 14.53 2.59 -3.28
CA GLU A 55 15.64 2.93 -4.18
C GLU A 55 16.42 1.68 -4.61
N GLU A 56 16.71 0.78 -3.67
CA GLU A 56 17.32 -0.53 -3.96
C GLU A 56 16.46 -1.38 -4.90
N VAL A 57 15.15 -1.44 -4.62
CA VAL A 57 14.19 -2.12 -5.49
C VAL A 57 14.22 -1.53 -6.89
N LEU A 58 14.13 -0.21 -7.02
CA LEU A 58 14.18 0.45 -8.32
C LEU A 58 15.49 0.15 -9.04
N ALA A 59 16.63 0.22 -8.36
CA ALA A 59 17.95 -0.10 -8.93
C ALA A 59 18.03 -1.52 -9.49
N SER A 60 17.38 -2.49 -8.84
CA SER A 60 17.36 -3.90 -9.27
C SER A 60 16.48 -4.19 -10.51
N LEU A 61 15.54 -3.29 -10.84
CA LEU A 61 14.58 -3.52 -11.93
C LEU A 61 15.15 -3.12 -13.30
N SER A 62 14.88 -3.97 -14.30
CA SER A 62 15.11 -3.59 -15.71
C SER A 62 14.27 -2.36 -16.10
N PRO A 63 14.62 -1.62 -17.16
CA PRO A 63 13.86 -0.45 -17.59
C PRO A 63 12.37 -0.74 -17.85
N GLY A 64 12.06 -1.92 -18.39
CA GLY A 64 10.69 -2.35 -18.65
C GLY A 64 9.90 -2.62 -17.38
N GLU A 65 10.51 -3.32 -16.41
CA GLU A 65 9.89 -3.62 -15.12
C GLU A 65 9.71 -2.33 -14.30
N ARG A 66 10.72 -1.46 -14.26
CA ARG A 66 10.63 -0.14 -13.61
C ARG A 66 9.46 0.69 -14.13
N LYS A 67 9.22 0.69 -15.45
CA LYS A 67 8.05 1.35 -16.05
C LYS A 67 6.73 0.77 -15.53
N TRP A 68 6.64 -0.55 -15.36
CA TRP A 68 5.44 -1.19 -14.81
C TRP A 68 5.29 -0.96 -13.31
N TYR A 69 6.39 -0.93 -12.56
CA TYR A 69 6.41 -0.55 -11.15
C TYR A 69 5.87 0.87 -10.96
N HIS A 70 6.34 1.85 -11.76
CA HIS A 70 5.80 3.22 -11.71
C HIS A 70 4.31 3.27 -12.03
N ARG A 71 3.83 2.52 -13.03
CA ARG A 71 2.39 2.45 -13.34
C ARG A 71 1.58 1.81 -12.22
N PHE A 72 2.15 0.86 -11.48
CA PHE A 72 1.50 0.29 -10.30
C PHE A 72 1.41 1.33 -9.17
N GLN A 73 2.49 2.08 -8.92
CA GLN A 73 2.54 3.08 -7.86
C GLN A 73 1.64 4.31 -8.14
N GLU A 74 1.77 4.89 -9.34
CA GLU A 74 1.08 6.13 -9.73
C GLU A 74 -0.29 5.90 -10.35
N GLY A 75 -0.52 4.71 -10.90
CA GLY A 75 -1.72 4.42 -11.68
C GLY A 75 -1.58 4.86 -13.13
N ILE A 76 -2.70 4.81 -13.84
CA ILE A 76 -2.86 5.31 -15.21
C ILE A 76 -4.24 5.99 -15.32
N PRO A 77 -4.57 6.78 -16.35
CA PRO A 77 -5.79 7.61 -16.35
C PRO A 77 -7.11 6.90 -16.05
N LEU A 78 -7.20 5.59 -16.32
CA LEU A 78 -8.40 4.83 -16.04
C LEU A 78 -8.47 4.32 -14.59
N PHE A 79 -7.37 4.35 -13.83
CA PHE A 79 -7.13 3.54 -12.64
C PHE A 79 -6.22 4.18 -11.58
N ASP A 80 -6.64 4.12 -10.33
CA ASP A 80 -5.86 4.60 -9.20
C ASP A 80 -4.60 3.76 -8.97
N GLY A 81 -3.47 4.45 -8.78
CA GLY A 81 -2.22 3.83 -8.35
C GLY A 81 -2.22 3.48 -6.87
N TRP A 82 -1.31 2.59 -6.49
CA TRP A 82 -1.16 2.13 -5.11
C TRP A 82 -1.02 3.27 -4.10
N LYS A 83 -0.38 4.39 -4.46
CA LYS A 83 -0.25 5.57 -3.60
C LYS A 83 -1.61 6.16 -3.22
N LYS A 84 -2.51 6.32 -4.20
CA LYS A 84 -3.86 6.86 -3.96
C LYS A 84 -4.73 5.87 -3.19
N ILE A 85 -4.62 4.59 -3.49
CA ILE A 85 -5.28 3.52 -2.73
C ILE A 85 -4.81 3.53 -1.27
N THR A 86 -3.50 3.70 -1.06
CA THR A 86 -2.89 3.78 0.28
C THR A 86 -3.51 4.91 1.09
N GLN A 87 -3.59 6.10 0.53
CA GLN A 87 -4.22 7.25 1.20
C GLN A 87 -5.67 6.94 1.59
N ALA A 88 -6.48 6.46 0.64
CA ALA A 88 -7.90 6.16 0.89
C ALA A 88 -8.11 5.03 1.92
N VAL A 89 -7.20 4.05 1.98
CA VAL A 89 -7.22 2.98 2.99
C VAL A 89 -6.82 3.50 4.36
N VAL A 90 -5.74 4.29 4.44
CA VAL A 90 -5.23 4.83 5.70
C VAL A 90 -6.21 5.80 6.35
N GLU A 91 -6.91 6.61 5.56
CA GLU A 91 -7.91 7.57 6.05
C GLU A 91 -9.05 6.92 6.86
N LYS A 92 -9.34 5.63 6.61
CA LYS A 92 -10.36 4.86 7.33
C LYS A 92 -9.94 4.45 8.75
N PHE A 93 -8.67 4.61 9.10
CA PHE A 93 -8.18 4.29 10.44
C PHE A 93 -8.23 5.51 11.37
N PRO A 94 -8.37 5.30 12.69
CA PRO A 94 -8.19 6.35 13.69
C PRO A 94 -6.83 7.04 13.55
N GLU A 95 -6.76 8.34 13.81
CA GLU A 95 -5.56 9.16 13.58
C GLU A 95 -4.28 8.60 14.23
N HIS A 96 -4.40 8.04 15.43
CA HIS A 96 -3.28 7.43 16.15
C HIS A 96 -2.76 6.13 15.49
N GLU A 97 -3.55 5.47 14.63
CA GLU A 97 -3.12 4.29 13.87
C GLU A 97 -2.65 4.62 12.45
N ARG A 98 -3.08 5.74 11.86
CA ARG A 98 -2.89 6.06 10.43
C ARG A 98 -1.45 5.91 9.96
N GLU A 99 -0.51 6.36 10.76
CA GLU A 99 0.91 6.33 10.43
C GLU A 99 1.47 4.90 10.34
N LYS A 100 1.17 4.06 11.35
CA LYS A 100 1.52 2.64 11.33
C LYS A 100 0.91 1.95 10.11
N ARG A 101 -0.32 2.31 9.76
CA ARG A 101 -1.03 1.75 8.58
C ARG A 101 -0.44 2.25 7.27
N LEU A 102 0.00 3.50 7.22
CA LEU A 102 0.70 4.07 6.07
C LEU A 102 2.00 3.31 5.80
N ALA A 103 2.83 3.11 6.83
CA ALA A 103 4.08 2.36 6.70
C ALA A 103 3.83 0.92 6.21
N ALA A 104 2.83 0.23 6.77
CA ALA A 104 2.45 -1.12 6.35
C ALA A 104 1.98 -1.16 4.88
N MET A 105 1.12 -0.22 4.47
CA MET A 105 0.64 -0.12 3.09
C MET A 105 1.77 0.20 2.11
N GLN A 106 2.70 1.07 2.50
CA GLN A 106 3.86 1.42 1.71
C GLN A 106 4.79 0.22 1.49
N ALA A 107 5.14 -0.50 2.56
CA ALA A 107 5.94 -1.72 2.48
C ALA A 107 5.27 -2.80 1.61
N LEU A 108 3.95 -3.01 1.79
CA LEU A 108 3.19 -3.95 0.99
C LEU A 108 3.17 -3.54 -0.50
N GLY A 109 3.04 -2.24 -0.78
CA GLY A 109 3.11 -1.68 -2.12
C GLY A 109 4.44 -1.93 -2.82
N VAL A 110 5.55 -1.87 -2.08
CA VAL A 110 6.88 -2.19 -2.61
C VAL A 110 6.95 -3.67 -2.97
N LYS A 111 6.56 -4.58 -2.07
CA LYS A 111 6.57 -6.04 -2.31
C LYS A 111 5.72 -6.42 -3.52
N ILE A 112 4.46 -5.97 -3.53
CA ILE A 112 3.52 -6.26 -4.61
C ILE A 112 3.99 -5.63 -5.92
N GLY A 113 4.35 -4.35 -5.88
CA GLY A 113 4.75 -3.60 -7.07
C GLY A 113 6.00 -4.20 -7.71
N TYR A 114 7.00 -4.55 -6.90
CA TYR A 114 8.23 -5.20 -7.36
C TYR A 114 7.87 -6.50 -8.09
N GLU A 115 7.21 -7.42 -7.41
CA GLU A 115 6.94 -8.75 -7.96
C GLU A 115 5.99 -8.71 -9.17
N TRP A 116 4.98 -7.85 -9.14
CA TRP A 116 4.04 -7.71 -10.25
C TRP A 116 4.67 -7.09 -11.50
N SER A 117 5.67 -6.22 -11.33
CA SER A 117 6.35 -5.54 -12.44
C SER A 117 7.20 -6.47 -13.30
N ARG A 118 7.65 -7.59 -12.72
CA ARG A 118 8.53 -8.60 -13.33
C ARG A 118 7.94 -9.25 -14.57
N ASP A 119 8.77 -9.96 -15.34
CA ASP A 119 8.30 -10.76 -16.48
C ASP A 119 7.19 -11.75 -16.06
N ASN A 120 6.12 -11.81 -16.85
CA ASN A 120 4.98 -12.69 -16.58
C ASN A 120 5.36 -14.17 -16.46
N ARG A 121 6.48 -14.59 -17.06
CA ARG A 121 6.98 -15.97 -17.02
C ARG A 121 7.57 -16.37 -15.68
N VAL A 122 8.01 -15.40 -14.88
CA VAL A 122 8.72 -15.65 -13.62
C VAL A 122 8.01 -15.05 -12.41
N ARG A 123 7.08 -14.13 -12.62
CA ARG A 123 6.32 -13.52 -11.52
C ARG A 123 5.43 -14.53 -10.82
N ARG A 124 5.33 -14.38 -9.51
CA ARG A 124 4.49 -15.17 -8.59
C ARG A 124 3.16 -14.49 -8.34
N VAL A 125 3.14 -13.16 -8.37
CA VAL A 125 1.92 -12.36 -8.24
C VAL A 125 1.25 -12.19 -9.60
N ASN A 126 0.06 -12.78 -9.74
CA ASN A 126 -0.73 -12.68 -10.96
C ASN A 126 -1.88 -11.66 -10.83
N THR A 127 -2.58 -11.42 -11.93
CA THR A 127 -3.66 -10.43 -12.00
C THR A 127 -4.90 -10.83 -11.18
N ASP A 128 -5.16 -12.13 -11.03
CA ASP A 128 -6.33 -12.61 -10.30
C ASP A 128 -6.15 -12.48 -8.78
N MET A 129 -4.92 -12.71 -8.28
CA MET A 129 -4.57 -12.47 -6.88
C MET A 129 -4.79 -11.01 -6.50
N LEU A 130 -4.28 -10.08 -7.32
CA LEU A 130 -4.46 -8.67 -7.05
C LEU A 130 -5.92 -8.22 -7.12
N ARG A 131 -6.72 -8.82 -8.02
CA ARG A 131 -8.17 -8.60 -8.08
C ARG A 131 -8.84 -9.09 -6.81
N ALA A 132 -8.48 -10.28 -6.31
CA ALA A 132 -8.99 -10.83 -5.07
C ALA A 132 -8.64 -9.93 -3.88
N TRP A 133 -7.39 -9.55 -3.73
CA TRP A 133 -6.94 -8.62 -2.67
C TRP A 133 -7.65 -7.27 -2.75
N GLY A 134 -7.81 -6.69 -3.95
CA GLY A 134 -8.55 -5.44 -4.13
C GLY A 134 -10.04 -5.56 -3.78
N LYS A 135 -10.66 -6.72 -3.97
CA LYS A 135 -12.04 -7.00 -3.52
C LYS A 135 -12.09 -7.12 -2.01
N ASP A 136 -11.17 -7.87 -1.41
CA ASP A 136 -11.10 -8.10 0.04
C ASP A 136 -10.88 -6.78 0.79
N LEU A 137 -9.95 -5.93 0.34
CA LEU A 137 -9.69 -4.60 0.94
C LEU A 137 -10.92 -3.70 0.90
N ARG A 138 -11.68 -3.73 -0.20
CA ARG A 138 -12.88 -2.90 -0.36
C ARG A 138 -14.02 -3.37 0.51
N LYS A 139 -14.24 -4.69 0.57
CA LYS A 139 -15.23 -5.29 1.45
C LYS A 139 -14.90 -4.97 2.91
N ALA A 140 -13.67 -5.27 3.34
CA ALA A 140 -13.25 -5.05 4.71
C ALA A 140 -13.28 -3.55 5.11
N GLY A 141 -12.84 -2.67 4.21
CA GLY A 141 -12.90 -1.22 4.43
C GLY A 141 -14.31 -0.62 4.39
N ALA A 142 -15.33 -1.36 3.96
CA ALA A 142 -16.73 -0.97 4.11
C ALA A 142 -17.34 -1.48 5.43
N GLU A 143 -16.74 -2.51 6.04
CA GLU A 143 -17.21 -3.13 7.28
C GLU A 143 -16.62 -2.43 8.52
N SER A 144 -15.30 -2.38 8.66
CA SER A 144 -14.62 -1.72 9.79
C SER A 144 -13.11 -1.58 9.56
N HIS A 145 -12.48 -0.65 10.28
CA HIS A 145 -11.01 -0.54 10.29
C HIS A 145 -10.32 -1.79 10.86
N VAL A 146 -10.97 -2.53 11.76
CA VAL A 146 -10.46 -3.81 12.30
C VAL A 146 -10.40 -4.89 11.23
N GLN A 147 -11.49 -5.08 10.47
CA GLN A 147 -11.49 -6.04 9.36
C GLN A 147 -10.49 -5.63 8.28
N LEU A 148 -10.38 -4.33 7.99
CA LEU A 148 -9.40 -3.82 7.04
C LEU A 148 -7.96 -4.13 7.48
N ALA A 149 -7.64 -3.97 8.76
CA ALA A 149 -6.35 -4.39 9.32
C ALA A 149 -6.08 -5.89 9.16
N ASN A 150 -7.08 -6.73 9.41
CA ASN A 150 -6.95 -8.19 9.27
C ASN A 150 -6.66 -8.59 7.82
N VAL A 151 -7.36 -7.99 6.86
CA VAL A 151 -7.12 -8.23 5.43
C VAL A 151 -5.72 -7.75 5.02
N LEU A 152 -5.26 -6.59 5.50
CA LEU A 152 -3.91 -6.12 5.23
C LEU A 152 -2.85 -7.09 5.74
N TYR A 153 -3.00 -7.60 6.97
CA TYR A 153 -2.10 -8.60 7.54
C TYR A 153 -2.11 -9.90 6.72
N LYS A 154 -3.30 -10.38 6.32
CA LYS A 154 -3.44 -11.57 5.47
C LYS A 154 -2.69 -11.40 4.14
N ILE A 155 -2.86 -10.27 3.45
CA ILE A 155 -2.20 -10.02 2.17
C ILE A 155 -0.68 -9.95 2.35
N ASP A 156 -0.19 -9.29 3.41
CA ASP A 156 1.26 -9.23 3.67
C ASP A 156 1.85 -10.62 3.97
N SER A 157 1.16 -11.43 4.78
CA SER A 157 1.56 -12.81 5.07
C SER A 157 1.58 -13.69 3.81
N GLU A 158 0.57 -13.53 2.94
CA GLU A 158 0.52 -14.21 1.64
C GLU A 158 1.71 -13.78 0.76
N MET A 159 2.02 -12.48 0.71
CA MET A 159 3.18 -11.95 -0.01
C MET A 159 4.50 -12.50 0.54
N ASN A 160 4.68 -12.56 1.86
CA ASN A 160 5.89 -13.12 2.48
C ASN A 160 6.05 -14.60 2.11
N THR A 161 4.95 -15.37 2.14
CA THR A 161 4.93 -16.78 1.71
C THR A 161 5.32 -16.92 0.23
N LEU A 162 4.74 -16.10 -0.64
CA LEU A 162 5.04 -16.12 -2.07
C LEU A 162 6.49 -15.74 -2.35
N LEU A 163 7.06 -14.81 -1.59
CA LEU A 163 8.40 -14.31 -1.79
C LEU A 163 9.47 -15.09 -1.00
N HIS A 164 9.07 -16.07 -0.19
CA HIS A 164 9.95 -16.79 0.74
C HIS A 164 10.71 -15.85 1.69
N LEU A 165 10.01 -14.83 2.18
CA LEU A 165 10.49 -13.95 3.24
C LEU A 165 10.01 -14.54 4.57
N GLU A 166 10.94 -14.93 5.44
CA GLU A 166 10.65 -15.44 6.80
C GLU A 166 10.41 -14.32 7.81
#